data_AF-A0A1I1IAY0-F1
#
_entry.id   AF-A0A1I1IAY0-F1
#
_cell.length_a   1.000
_cell.length_b   1.000
_cell.length_c   1.000
_cell.angle_alpha   90.00
_cell.angle_beta   90.00
_cell.angle_gamma   90.00
#
_symmetry.space_group_name_H-M   'P 1'
#
loop_
_entity.id
_entity.type
_entity.pdbx_description
1 polymer ?
#
loop_
_entity_poly.entity_id
_entity_poly.type
_entity_poly.pdbx_seq_one_letter_code
_entity_poly.pdbx_strand_id
1 'polypeptide(L)'
;MASFPADEPTAVVDVAQRDRADRTRVSRSYGYVGGVWLTVLVFGAVAVVWSQHVGVGFKDPGGRMFVGKFSYSLSALAIALVADLAWRWWRSRSSRGLAATLAARWTPERLLLIVSGLLAYHLVYFSYRNLKSWDAFNTPRDDWLLDVDRQLFGGHSPAVLLHDLLGTHTSAYVLMAVYKSFTYLTATSVVIALAFSRTVRRAYVFLVAAMWTWILGTASYYLIPSLGPFASAPNEFAGLPHTSITDTWAQYLAQRETFLADPTAPGSFVSISAFASLHTGFTALVCFMAFYYGHKWLGTALAVYLVAIMVSTIYWGWHFTLDDLAGLVIGAVAVALGHLIVRPDRP
;
A
#
# COMPACT_ATOMS: atom_id res chain seq x y z
N MET A 1 -31.94 -27.39 -66.53
CA MET A 1 -32.00 -28.47 -65.53
C MET A 1 -30.83 -28.27 -64.57
N ALA A 2 -31.08 -28.41 -63.26
CA ALA A 2 -30.17 -28.31 -62.11
C ALA A 2 -30.26 -27.01 -61.29
N SER A 3 -31.07 -27.12 -60.24
CA SER A 3 -31.30 -26.24 -59.10
C SER A 3 -30.07 -26.13 -58.18
N PHE A 4 -29.78 -24.92 -57.70
CA PHE A 4 -28.92 -24.73 -56.52
C PHE A 4 -29.72 -25.05 -55.24
N PRO A 5 -29.22 -25.90 -54.33
CA PRO A 5 -29.84 -26.07 -53.02
C PRO A 5 -29.54 -24.86 -52.13
N ALA A 6 -30.57 -24.42 -51.41
CA ALA A 6 -30.48 -23.52 -50.28
C ALA A 6 -29.88 -24.24 -49.06
N ASP A 7 -29.35 -23.42 -48.14
CA ASP A 7 -28.99 -23.72 -46.76
C ASP A 7 -27.72 -24.55 -46.49
N GLU A 8 -26.57 -23.85 -46.45
CA GLU A 8 -25.50 -24.15 -45.50
C GLU A 8 -25.55 -23.14 -44.34
N PRO A 9 -25.63 -23.58 -43.06
CA PRO A 9 -25.53 -22.69 -41.92
C PRO A 9 -24.13 -22.07 -41.89
N THR A 10 -24.07 -20.75 -42.06
CA THR A 10 -22.83 -19.98 -42.03
C THR A 10 -22.09 -20.20 -40.71
N ALA A 11 -20.93 -20.87 -40.78
CA ALA A 11 -19.99 -21.07 -39.67
C ALA A 11 -19.57 -19.76 -38.94
N VAL A 12 -19.82 -18.60 -39.57
CA VAL A 12 -19.58 -17.26 -39.02
C VAL A 12 -20.58 -16.91 -37.90
N VAL A 13 -21.81 -17.43 -37.94
CA VAL A 13 -22.82 -17.20 -36.88
C VAL A 13 -22.48 -18.00 -35.63
N ASP A 14 -21.91 -19.20 -35.80
CA ASP A 14 -21.56 -20.10 -34.69
C ASP A 14 -20.31 -19.62 -33.93
N VAL A 15 -19.34 -18.97 -34.60
CA VAL A 15 -18.20 -18.32 -33.93
C VAL A 15 -18.64 -17.07 -33.15
N ALA A 16 -19.54 -16.26 -33.70
CA ALA A 16 -20.07 -15.07 -33.01
C ALA A 16 -21.03 -15.42 -31.86
N GLN A 17 -21.79 -16.51 -31.97
CA GLN A 17 -22.59 -17.06 -30.88
C GLN A 17 -21.73 -17.77 -29.84
N ARG A 18 -20.65 -18.46 -30.21
CA ARG A 18 -19.65 -18.98 -29.25
C ARG A 18 -18.92 -17.86 -28.52
N ASP A 19 -18.47 -16.80 -29.20
CA ASP A 19 -17.84 -15.63 -28.55
C ASP A 19 -18.79 -14.86 -27.64
N ARG A 20 -20.08 -14.77 -28.00
CA ARG A 20 -21.11 -14.21 -27.11
C ARG A 20 -21.44 -15.15 -25.95
N ALA A 21 -21.52 -16.46 -26.19
CA ALA A 21 -21.78 -17.47 -25.18
C ALA A 21 -20.63 -17.61 -24.19
N ASP A 22 -19.38 -17.47 -24.64
CA ASP A 22 -18.16 -17.51 -23.83
C ASP A 22 -17.98 -16.20 -23.04
N ARG A 23 -18.36 -15.05 -23.62
CA ARG A 23 -18.52 -13.79 -22.88
C ARG A 23 -19.63 -13.83 -21.82
N THR A 24 -20.66 -14.63 -22.01
CA THR A 24 -21.68 -14.90 -20.98
C THR A 24 -21.30 -16.01 -19.99
N ARG A 25 -20.27 -16.83 -20.30
CA ARG A 25 -19.78 -17.94 -19.48
C ARG A 25 -18.51 -17.64 -18.69
N VAL A 26 -17.93 -16.44 -18.79
CA VAL A 26 -17.15 -15.91 -17.67
C VAL A 26 -18.13 -15.67 -16.53
N SER A 27 -18.41 -16.73 -15.79
CA SER A 27 -19.08 -16.71 -14.50
C SER A 27 -18.60 -15.47 -13.77
N ARG A 28 -19.54 -14.58 -13.40
CA ARG A 28 -19.30 -13.48 -12.44
C ARG A 28 -19.00 -14.11 -11.08
N SER A 29 -17.88 -14.82 -10.98
CA SER A 29 -17.43 -15.46 -9.76
C SER A 29 -16.81 -14.39 -8.89
N TYR A 30 -17.63 -13.87 -7.97
CA TYR A 30 -17.21 -12.97 -6.90
C TYR A 30 -16.50 -13.73 -5.77
N GLY A 31 -16.06 -14.98 -5.98
CA GLY A 31 -15.34 -15.77 -4.97
C GLY A 31 -14.11 -15.06 -4.40
N TYR A 32 -13.45 -14.22 -5.20
CA TYR A 32 -12.32 -13.41 -4.73
C TYR A 32 -12.72 -12.37 -3.67
N VAL A 33 -13.97 -11.87 -3.69
CA VAL A 33 -14.50 -10.97 -2.66
C VAL A 33 -14.64 -11.72 -1.33
N GLY A 34 -15.08 -12.97 -1.36
CA GLY A 34 -15.09 -13.85 -0.19
C GLY A 34 -13.68 -14.05 0.38
N GLY A 35 -12.68 -14.27 -0.47
CA GLY A 35 -11.27 -14.37 -0.06
C GLY A 35 -10.74 -13.08 0.60
N VAL A 36 -11.13 -11.91 0.09
CA VAL A 36 -10.78 -10.60 0.69
C VAL A 36 -11.35 -10.49 2.10
N TRP A 37 -12.64 -10.75 2.27
CA TRP A 37 -13.28 -10.65 3.58
C TRP A 37 -12.81 -11.72 4.57
N LEU A 38 -12.50 -12.93 4.09
CA LEU A 38 -11.84 -13.94 4.92
C LEU A 38 -10.48 -13.42 5.42
N THR A 39 -9.68 -12.76 4.57
CA THR A 39 -8.41 -12.15 4.97
C THR A 39 -8.62 -11.08 6.05
N VAL A 40 -9.63 -10.21 5.88
CA VAL A 40 -10.01 -9.20 6.88
C VAL A 40 -10.39 -9.85 8.20
N LEU A 41 -11.24 -10.88 8.18
CA LEU A 41 -11.70 -11.57 9.38
C LEU A 41 -10.57 -12.25 10.13
N VAL A 42 -9.69 -12.97 9.41
CA VAL A 42 -8.54 -13.66 10.03
C VAL A 42 -7.58 -12.66 10.64
N PHE A 43 -7.19 -11.62 9.90
CA PHE A 43 -6.25 -10.62 10.42
C PHE A 43 -6.85 -9.78 11.54
N GLY A 44 -8.15 -9.46 11.45
CA GLY A 44 -8.90 -8.81 12.52
C GLY A 44 -8.95 -9.67 13.79
N ALA A 45 -9.18 -10.97 13.66
CA ALA A 45 -9.15 -11.90 14.79
C ALA A 45 -7.76 -11.96 15.45
N VAL A 46 -6.68 -11.99 14.66
CA VAL A 46 -5.31 -11.89 15.18
C VAL A 46 -5.13 -10.60 15.99
N ALA A 47 -5.59 -9.46 15.48
CA ALA A 47 -5.50 -8.19 16.19
C ALA A 47 -6.32 -8.19 17.49
N VAL A 48 -7.51 -8.80 17.51
CA VAL A 48 -8.34 -8.93 18.73
C VAL A 48 -7.68 -9.83 19.77
N VAL A 49 -7.17 -11.00 19.35
CA VAL A 49 -6.45 -11.92 20.25
C VAL A 49 -5.21 -11.24 20.82
N TRP A 50 -4.46 -10.51 20.00
CA TRP A 50 -3.28 -9.79 20.48
C TRP A 50 -3.65 -8.66 21.45
N SER A 51 -4.71 -7.91 21.18
CA SER A 51 -5.26 -6.87 22.08
C SER A 51 -5.56 -7.45 23.46
N GLN A 52 -6.18 -8.62 23.52
CA GLN A 52 -6.47 -9.33 24.77
C GLN A 52 -5.19 -9.82 25.45
N HIS A 53 -4.22 -10.33 24.69
CA HIS A 53 -2.94 -10.81 25.20
C HIS A 53 -2.12 -9.69 25.87
N VAL A 54 -2.05 -8.50 25.25
CA VAL A 54 -1.29 -7.36 25.80
C VAL A 54 -2.11 -6.51 26.78
N GLY A 55 -3.41 -6.78 26.94
CA GLY A 55 -4.29 -6.01 27.82
C GLY A 55 -4.56 -4.56 27.37
N VAL A 56 -4.37 -4.26 26.08
CA VAL A 56 -4.56 -2.91 25.51
C VAL A 56 -5.60 -2.97 24.41
N GLY A 57 -6.71 -2.24 24.60
CA GLY A 57 -7.77 -2.10 23.60
C GLY A 57 -7.32 -1.36 22.34
N PHE A 58 -8.07 -1.52 21.25
CA PHE A 58 -7.85 -0.78 20.01
C PHE A 58 -7.93 0.74 20.24
N LYS A 59 -7.04 1.46 19.58
CA LYS A 59 -6.91 2.92 19.65
C LYS A 59 -7.12 3.54 18.27
N ASP A 60 -7.90 4.61 18.22
CA ASP A 60 -8.01 5.50 17.07
C ASP A 60 -7.91 6.97 17.52
N PRO A 61 -6.70 7.49 17.80
CA PRO A 61 -6.52 8.83 18.37
C PRO A 61 -7.13 9.92 17.48
N GLY A 62 -8.25 10.50 17.95
CA GLY A 62 -9.02 11.51 17.22
C GLY A 62 -9.73 10.99 15.97
N GLY A 63 -9.97 9.68 15.86
CA GLY A 63 -10.61 9.08 14.69
C GLY A 63 -9.76 9.12 13.42
N ARG A 64 -8.45 9.43 13.54
CA ARG A 64 -7.59 9.75 12.38
C ARG A 64 -7.16 8.52 11.58
N MET A 65 -7.14 7.33 12.19
CA MET A 65 -6.61 6.12 11.58
C MET A 65 -7.66 5.36 10.77
N PHE A 66 -8.88 5.22 11.29
CA PHE A 66 -9.97 4.57 10.56
C PHE A 66 -10.87 5.60 9.89
N VAL A 67 -11.62 6.39 10.67
CA VAL A 67 -12.64 7.31 10.14
C VAL A 67 -12.03 8.35 9.21
N GLY A 68 -10.91 8.96 9.61
CA GLY A 68 -10.21 9.97 8.82
C GLY A 68 -9.66 9.42 7.49
N LYS A 69 -8.99 8.27 7.52
CA LYS A 69 -8.43 7.65 6.30
C LYS A 69 -9.51 7.13 5.36
N PHE A 70 -10.57 6.52 5.92
CA PHE A 70 -11.69 6.04 5.14
C PHE A 70 -12.44 7.20 4.48
N SER A 71 -12.72 8.27 5.23
CA SER A 71 -13.36 9.48 4.71
C SER A 71 -12.51 10.13 3.63
N TYR A 72 -11.19 10.26 3.85
CA TYR A 72 -10.27 10.76 2.83
C TYR A 72 -10.33 9.93 1.54
N SER A 73 -10.33 8.61 1.65
CA SER A 73 -10.41 7.71 0.48
C SER A 73 -11.73 7.83 -0.26
N LEU A 74 -12.86 8.01 0.45
CA LEU A 74 -14.16 8.28 -0.17
C LEU A 74 -14.19 9.65 -0.87
N SER A 75 -13.65 10.70 -0.24
CA SER A 75 -13.52 12.02 -0.86
C SER A 75 -12.62 11.98 -2.09
N ALA A 76 -11.49 11.28 -2.02
CA ALA A 76 -10.59 11.10 -3.16
C ALA A 76 -11.26 10.31 -4.30
N LEU A 77 -12.07 9.30 -3.99
CA LEU A 77 -12.87 8.58 -4.98
C LEU A 77 -13.91 9.50 -5.63
N ALA A 78 -14.60 10.34 -4.86
CA ALA A 78 -15.54 11.34 -5.37
C ALA A 78 -14.85 12.36 -6.29
N ILE A 79 -13.66 12.83 -5.92
CA ILE A 79 -12.86 13.72 -6.77
C ILE A 79 -12.42 13.01 -8.04
N ALA A 80 -11.96 11.76 -7.96
CA ALA A 80 -11.57 10.96 -9.12
C ALA A 80 -12.73 10.74 -10.09
N LEU A 81 -13.95 10.55 -9.56
CA LEU A 81 -15.19 10.51 -10.34
C LEU A 81 -15.42 11.82 -11.09
N VAL A 82 -15.34 12.96 -10.40
CA VAL A 82 -15.51 14.31 -11.00
C VAL A 82 -14.41 14.62 -12.02
N ALA A 83 -13.17 14.21 -11.78
CA ALA A 83 -12.07 14.38 -12.73
C ALA A 83 -12.28 13.55 -14.01
N ASP A 84 -12.70 12.29 -13.90
CA ASP A 84 -13.05 11.46 -15.07
C ASP A 84 -14.21 12.07 -15.87
N LEU A 85 -15.19 12.64 -15.17
CA LEU A 85 -16.32 13.37 -15.77
C LEU A 85 -15.84 14.58 -16.58
N ALA A 86 -15.07 15.46 -15.95
CA ALA A 86 -14.57 16.69 -16.55
C ALA A 86 -13.67 16.40 -17.76
N TRP A 87 -12.78 15.40 -17.63
CA TRP A 87 -11.89 14.99 -18.71
C TRP A 87 -12.66 14.48 -19.94
N ARG A 88 -13.67 13.63 -19.73
CA ARG A 88 -14.49 13.08 -20.83
C ARG A 88 -15.38 14.14 -21.47
N TRP A 89 -15.96 15.03 -20.66
CA TRP A 89 -16.71 16.16 -21.16
C TRP A 89 -15.84 17.08 -22.02
N TRP A 90 -14.63 17.42 -21.55
CA TRP A 90 -13.67 18.22 -22.33
C TRP A 90 -13.38 17.53 -23.65
N ARG A 91 -12.97 16.25 -23.62
CA ARG A 91 -12.54 15.53 -24.83
C ARG A 91 -13.66 15.35 -25.87
N SER A 92 -14.90 15.20 -25.44
CA SER A 92 -16.05 15.03 -26.34
C SER A 92 -16.75 16.34 -26.71
N ARG A 93 -16.56 17.41 -25.93
CA ARG A 93 -17.31 18.69 -25.98
C ARG A 93 -18.83 18.52 -26.09
N SER A 94 -19.37 17.38 -25.65
CA SER A 94 -20.78 17.03 -25.76
C SER A 94 -21.26 16.44 -24.43
N SER A 95 -22.34 16.99 -23.90
CA SER A 95 -23.04 16.45 -22.75
C SER A 95 -23.95 15.27 -23.13
N ARG A 96 -24.30 15.12 -24.41
CA ARG A 96 -25.16 14.03 -24.90
C ARG A 96 -24.40 12.71 -24.83
N GLY A 97 -24.91 11.77 -24.04
CA GLY A 97 -24.32 10.44 -23.85
C GLY A 97 -23.29 10.34 -22.72
N LEU A 98 -22.89 11.45 -22.09
CA LEU A 98 -21.99 11.44 -20.93
C LEU A 98 -22.67 10.71 -19.74
N ALA A 99 -23.91 11.09 -19.42
CA ALA A 99 -24.72 10.45 -18.38
C ALA A 99 -24.88 8.93 -18.59
N ALA A 100 -25.17 8.50 -19.82
CA ALA A 100 -25.30 7.08 -20.16
C ALA A 100 -23.96 6.33 -20.05
N THR A 101 -22.85 6.94 -20.50
CA THR A 101 -21.49 6.37 -20.39
C THR A 101 -21.10 6.19 -18.92
N LEU A 102 -21.49 7.11 -18.05
CA LEU A 102 -21.21 7.05 -16.62
C LEU A 102 -22.09 6.03 -15.92
N ALA A 103 -23.38 6.01 -16.22
CA ALA A 103 -24.28 4.99 -15.67
C ALA A 103 -23.82 3.57 -16.06
N ALA A 104 -23.28 3.41 -17.27
CA ALA A 104 -22.67 2.16 -17.71
C ALA A 104 -21.33 1.84 -17.02
N ARG A 105 -20.51 2.86 -16.73
CA ARG A 105 -19.19 2.69 -16.08
C ARG A 105 -19.28 2.54 -14.57
N TRP A 106 -20.22 3.22 -13.92
CA TRP A 106 -20.38 3.33 -12.47
C TRP A 106 -21.71 2.73 -12.06
N THR A 107 -21.87 1.45 -12.39
CA THR A 107 -23.04 0.68 -11.97
C THR A 107 -23.08 0.58 -10.43
N PRO A 108 -24.28 0.46 -9.82
CA PRO A 108 -24.40 0.25 -8.38
C PRO A 108 -23.59 -0.95 -7.88
N GLU A 109 -23.55 -2.03 -8.67
CA GLU A 109 -22.74 -3.22 -8.40
C GLU A 109 -21.24 -2.90 -8.32
N ARG A 110 -20.70 -2.12 -9.26
CA ARG A 110 -19.29 -1.70 -9.24
C ARG A 110 -19.00 -0.79 -8.06
N LEU A 111 -19.89 0.16 -7.76
CA LEU A 111 -19.74 1.06 -6.61
C LEU A 111 -19.74 0.28 -5.29
N LEU A 112 -20.65 -0.68 -5.12
CA LEU A 112 -20.71 -1.55 -3.95
C LEU A 112 -19.39 -2.32 -3.77
N LEU A 113 -18.86 -2.90 -4.85
CA LEU A 113 -17.57 -3.61 -4.79
C LEU A 113 -16.41 -2.66 -4.47
N ILE A 114 -16.39 -1.43 -4.99
CA ILE A 114 -15.33 -0.47 -4.68
C ILE A 114 -15.40 -0.05 -3.21
N VAL A 115 -16.58 0.28 -2.70
CA VAL A 115 -16.79 0.66 -1.29
C VAL A 115 -16.47 -0.50 -0.36
N SER A 116 -16.89 -1.72 -0.70
CA SER A 116 -16.56 -2.95 0.05
C SER A 116 -15.05 -3.16 0.11
N GLY A 117 -14.35 -2.98 -1.02
CA GLY A 117 -12.90 -3.09 -1.08
C GLY A 117 -12.17 -2.01 -0.26
N LEU A 118 -12.63 -0.75 -0.34
CA LEU A 118 -12.10 0.32 0.50
C LEU A 118 -12.29 0.01 1.98
N LEU A 119 -13.48 -0.45 2.39
CA LEU A 119 -13.75 -0.81 3.77
C LEU A 119 -12.82 -1.94 4.24
N ALA A 120 -12.69 -3.01 3.45
CA ALA A 120 -11.79 -4.13 3.73
C ALA A 120 -10.33 -3.67 3.93
N TYR A 121 -9.83 -2.81 3.04
CA TYR A 121 -8.48 -2.26 3.13
C TYR A 121 -8.29 -1.43 4.40
N HIS A 122 -9.26 -0.57 4.74
CA HIS A 122 -9.15 0.28 5.93
C HIS A 122 -9.27 -0.49 7.24
N LEU A 123 -10.04 -1.59 7.26
CA LEU A 123 -10.08 -2.50 8.41
C LEU A 123 -8.73 -3.19 8.61
N VAL A 124 -8.11 -3.71 7.54
CA VAL A 124 -6.74 -4.27 7.61
C VAL A 124 -5.74 -3.21 8.05
N TYR A 125 -5.79 -2.02 7.48
CA TYR A 125 -4.90 -0.92 7.86
C TYR A 125 -5.08 -0.54 9.33
N PHE A 126 -6.31 -0.50 9.83
CA PHE A 126 -6.59 -0.20 11.25
C PHE A 126 -6.04 -1.28 12.20
N SER A 127 -6.23 -2.56 11.86
CA SER A 127 -5.62 -3.68 12.59
C SER A 127 -4.09 -3.61 12.58
N TYR A 128 -3.52 -3.35 11.40
CA TYR A 128 -2.07 -3.14 11.22
C TYR A 128 -1.52 -2.03 12.11
N ARG A 129 -2.20 -0.88 12.16
CA ARG A 129 -1.75 0.28 12.97
C ARG A 129 -1.75 -0.04 14.46
N ASN A 130 -2.73 -0.78 14.95
CA ASN A 130 -2.80 -1.18 16.36
C ASN A 130 -1.75 -2.25 16.70
N LEU A 131 -1.60 -3.27 15.87
CA LEU A 131 -0.54 -4.27 16.03
C LEU A 131 0.85 -3.62 16.00
N LYS A 132 1.09 -2.69 15.08
CA LYS A 132 2.32 -1.89 15.05
C LYS A 132 2.53 -1.11 16.35
N SER A 133 1.48 -0.51 16.91
CA SER A 133 1.60 0.20 18.19
C SER A 133 1.97 -0.74 19.34
N TRP A 134 1.46 -1.98 19.35
CA TRP A 134 1.73 -2.95 20.41
C TRP A 134 3.09 -3.64 20.28
N ASP A 135 3.74 -3.57 19.12
CA ASP A 135 5.15 -3.98 18.95
C ASP A 135 6.09 -3.23 19.90
N ALA A 136 5.67 -2.05 20.38
CA ALA A 136 6.36 -1.31 21.44
C ALA A 136 6.65 -2.14 22.70
N PHE A 137 5.91 -3.22 22.99
CA PHE A 137 6.20 -4.07 24.14
C PHE A 137 7.40 -5.01 23.91
N ASN A 138 7.83 -5.21 22.68
CA ASN A 138 8.97 -6.04 22.37
C ASN A 138 10.29 -5.29 22.54
N THR A 139 11.35 -6.01 22.89
CA THR A 139 12.71 -5.48 22.96
C THR A 139 13.26 -5.27 21.54
N PRO A 140 13.68 -4.05 21.18
CA PRO A 140 14.29 -3.79 19.88
C PRO A 140 15.57 -4.60 19.66
N ARG A 141 15.83 -4.98 18.41
CA ARG A 141 17.04 -5.69 17.95
C ARG A 141 17.96 -4.80 17.12
N ASP A 142 17.91 -3.50 17.39
CA ASP A 142 18.63 -2.48 16.63
C ASP A 142 20.15 -2.69 16.66
N ASP A 143 20.73 -3.12 17.78
CA ASP A 143 22.18 -3.38 17.88
C ASP A 143 22.64 -4.44 16.87
N TRP A 144 21.88 -5.54 16.76
CA TRP A 144 22.16 -6.59 15.78
C TRP A 144 21.99 -6.09 14.33
N LEU A 145 20.94 -5.31 14.06
CA LEU A 145 20.71 -4.73 12.74
C LEU A 145 21.83 -3.74 12.36
N LEU A 146 22.29 -2.93 13.32
CA LEU A 146 23.38 -1.97 13.14
C LEU A 146 24.71 -2.69 12.84
N ASP A 147 25.00 -3.78 13.55
CA ASP A 147 26.18 -4.61 13.30
C ASP A 147 26.14 -5.25 11.91
N VAL A 148 24.99 -5.77 11.49
CA VAL A 148 24.80 -6.33 10.14
C VAL A 148 25.00 -5.26 9.09
N ASP A 149 24.40 -4.08 9.24
CA ASP A 149 24.58 -2.96 8.30
C ASP A 149 26.05 -2.55 8.21
N ARG A 150 26.75 -2.39 9.34
CA ARG A 150 28.18 -2.07 9.31
C ARG A 150 29.00 -3.16 8.64
N GLN A 151 28.73 -4.44 8.90
CA GLN A 151 29.43 -5.55 8.23
C GLN A 151 29.22 -5.55 6.71
N LEU A 152 27.99 -5.30 6.25
CA LEU A 152 27.65 -5.23 4.82
C LEU A 152 28.40 -4.09 4.10
N PHE A 153 28.73 -3.02 4.82
CA PHE A 153 29.40 -1.83 4.27
C PHE A 153 30.84 -1.68 4.78
N GLY A 154 31.53 -2.79 5.08
CA GLY A 154 32.96 -2.80 5.37
C GLY A 154 33.37 -2.12 6.67
N GLY A 155 32.48 -2.09 7.66
CA GLY A 155 32.65 -1.43 8.95
C GLY A 155 32.05 -0.03 9.03
N HIS A 156 31.53 0.51 7.93
CA HIS A 156 30.97 1.86 7.87
C HIS A 156 29.45 1.88 8.05
N SER A 157 28.92 2.97 8.64
CA SER A 157 27.46 3.18 8.70
C SER A 157 26.93 3.60 7.33
N PRO A 158 25.89 2.94 6.78
CA PRO A 158 25.27 3.32 5.51
C PRO A 158 24.73 4.75 5.51
N ALA A 159 24.18 5.21 6.64
CA ALA A 159 23.68 6.57 6.76
C ALA A 159 24.81 7.60 6.67
N VAL A 160 25.92 7.37 7.38
CA VAL A 160 27.11 8.24 7.34
C VAL A 160 27.71 8.26 5.94
N LEU A 161 27.81 7.11 5.26
CA LEU A 161 28.27 7.06 3.87
C LEU A 161 27.39 7.91 2.93
N LEU A 162 26.07 7.89 3.12
CA LEU A 162 25.16 8.74 2.36
C LEU A 162 25.30 10.22 2.72
N HIS A 163 25.58 10.55 3.98
CA HIS A 163 25.85 11.93 4.42
C HIS A 163 27.14 12.46 3.80
N ASP A 164 28.19 11.65 3.74
CA ASP A 164 29.47 12.01 3.12
C ASP A 164 29.33 12.18 1.60
N LEU A 165 28.55 11.32 0.95
CA LEU A 165 28.35 11.35 -0.50
C LEU A 165 27.42 12.48 -0.96
N LEU A 166 26.30 12.66 -0.27
CA LEU A 166 25.22 13.58 -0.68
C LEU A 166 25.29 14.93 0.04
N GLY A 167 26.04 15.02 1.13
CA GLY A 167 26.05 16.16 2.05
C GLY A 167 24.87 16.15 3.03
N THR A 168 24.97 16.96 4.08
CA THR A 168 24.01 17.00 5.20
C THR A 168 22.95 18.08 5.10
N HIS A 169 23.07 19.05 4.18
CA HIS A 169 22.16 20.21 4.13
C HIS A 169 21.13 20.12 3.01
N THR A 170 21.50 20.43 1.76
CA THR A 170 20.55 20.48 0.63
C THR A 170 19.87 19.13 0.40
N SER A 171 20.64 18.04 0.42
CA SER A 171 20.14 16.69 0.25
C SER A 171 19.14 16.29 1.35
N ALA A 172 19.33 16.76 2.58
CA ALA A 172 18.37 16.52 3.66
C ALA A 172 16.97 17.05 3.31
N TYR A 173 16.84 18.28 2.81
CA TYR A 173 15.53 18.84 2.44
C TYR A 173 14.87 18.11 1.26
N VAL A 174 15.67 17.73 0.25
CA VAL A 174 15.17 16.97 -0.91
C VAL A 174 14.70 15.58 -0.47
N LEU A 175 15.52 14.86 0.28
CA LEU A 175 15.19 13.52 0.76
C LEU A 175 14.03 13.57 1.77
N MET A 176 13.94 14.58 2.63
CA MET A 176 12.75 14.79 3.47
C MET A 176 11.47 14.88 2.62
N ALA A 177 11.49 15.66 1.53
CA ALA A 177 10.33 15.78 0.66
C ALA A 177 9.97 14.43 0.00
N VAL A 178 10.99 13.69 -0.44
CA VAL A 178 10.81 12.32 -0.97
C VAL A 178 10.19 11.41 0.08
N TYR A 179 10.76 11.32 1.29
CA TYR A 179 10.21 10.52 2.40
C TYR A 179 8.76 10.86 2.70
N LYS A 180 8.45 12.15 2.89
CA LYS A 180 7.09 12.58 3.28
C LYS A 180 6.08 12.35 2.17
N SER A 181 6.51 12.36 0.90
CA SER A 181 5.62 12.11 -0.24
C SER A 181 4.99 10.72 -0.23
N PHE A 182 5.61 9.75 0.45
CA PHE A 182 5.11 8.38 0.59
C PHE A 182 3.64 8.33 1.06
N THR A 183 3.27 9.17 2.02
CA THR A 183 1.91 9.19 2.55
C THR A 183 0.88 9.47 1.45
N TYR A 184 1.22 10.32 0.48
CA TYR A 184 0.36 10.61 -0.66
C TYR A 184 0.35 9.45 -1.66
N LEU A 185 1.49 8.83 -1.96
CA LEU A 185 1.56 7.66 -2.83
C LEU A 185 0.63 6.54 -2.33
N THR A 186 0.75 6.21 -1.05
CA THR A 186 -0.02 5.12 -0.42
C THR A 186 -1.52 5.39 -0.46
N ALA A 187 -1.94 6.60 -0.12
CA ALA A 187 -3.37 6.94 -0.10
C ALA A 187 -3.97 7.05 -1.51
N THR A 188 -3.23 7.64 -2.45
CA THR A 188 -3.74 7.88 -3.81
C THR A 188 -3.74 6.62 -4.67
N SER A 189 -2.73 5.75 -4.54
CA SER A 189 -2.61 4.56 -5.38
C SER A 189 -3.76 3.56 -5.21
N VAL A 190 -4.25 3.34 -3.99
CA VAL A 190 -5.43 2.49 -3.73
C VAL A 190 -6.68 3.03 -4.42
N VAL A 191 -6.92 4.34 -4.28
CA VAL A 191 -8.06 5.01 -4.91
C VAL A 191 -7.94 4.95 -6.43
N ILE A 192 -6.76 5.24 -6.97
CA ILE A 192 -6.50 5.20 -8.42
C ILE A 192 -6.73 3.78 -8.96
N ALA A 193 -6.22 2.75 -8.28
CA ALA A 193 -6.41 1.37 -8.67
C ALA A 193 -7.90 0.99 -8.71
N LEU A 194 -8.68 1.34 -7.69
CA LEU A 194 -10.12 1.04 -7.64
C LEU A 194 -10.92 1.84 -8.68
N ALA A 195 -10.62 3.13 -8.84
CA ALA A 195 -11.39 4.02 -9.71
C ALA A 195 -11.08 3.82 -11.19
N PHE A 196 -9.82 3.60 -11.56
CA PHE A 196 -9.34 3.65 -12.95
C PHE A 196 -8.97 2.30 -13.56
N SER A 197 -8.96 1.20 -12.79
CA SER A 197 -8.79 -0.13 -13.39
C SER A 197 -9.92 -0.46 -14.37
N ARG A 198 -9.56 -1.16 -15.46
CA ARG A 198 -10.50 -1.59 -16.50
C ARG A 198 -11.62 -2.48 -15.96
N THR A 199 -11.29 -3.36 -15.02
CA THR A 199 -12.25 -4.23 -14.33
C THR A 199 -12.06 -4.13 -12.83
N VAL A 200 -13.14 -4.31 -12.08
CA VAL A 200 -13.09 -4.34 -10.60
C VAL A 200 -12.20 -5.47 -10.11
N ARG A 201 -12.23 -6.62 -10.79
CA ARG A 201 -11.34 -7.74 -10.49
C ARG A 201 -9.86 -7.35 -10.57
N ARG A 202 -9.44 -6.62 -11.60
CA ARG A 202 -8.06 -6.11 -11.69
C ARG A 202 -7.73 -5.16 -10.54
N ALA A 203 -8.64 -4.24 -10.18
CA ALA A 203 -8.44 -3.39 -9.01
C ALA A 203 -8.25 -4.18 -7.71
N TYR A 204 -8.98 -5.27 -7.55
CA TYR A 204 -8.89 -6.12 -6.37
C TYR A 204 -7.55 -6.86 -6.26
N VAL A 205 -6.85 -7.14 -7.37
CA VAL A 205 -5.47 -7.66 -7.32
C VAL A 205 -4.56 -6.68 -6.56
N PHE A 206 -4.61 -5.40 -6.95
CA PHE A 206 -3.87 -4.34 -6.27
C PHE A 206 -4.29 -4.22 -4.80
N LEU A 207 -5.61 -4.21 -4.54
CA LEU A 207 -6.16 -4.05 -3.20
C LEU A 207 -5.67 -5.16 -2.26
N VAL A 208 -5.77 -6.42 -2.70
CA VAL A 208 -5.33 -7.58 -1.92
C VAL A 208 -3.84 -7.53 -1.69
N ALA A 209 -3.05 -7.21 -2.72
CA ALA A 209 -1.61 -7.04 -2.56
C ALA A 209 -1.27 -5.91 -1.57
N ALA A 210 -1.99 -4.79 -1.60
CA ALA A 210 -1.81 -3.70 -0.65
C ALA A 210 -2.16 -4.12 0.79
N MET A 211 -3.25 -4.89 0.98
CA MET A 211 -3.61 -5.49 2.28
C MET A 211 -2.50 -6.42 2.79
N TRP A 212 -1.99 -7.32 1.94
CA TRP A 212 -0.94 -8.26 2.31
C TRP A 212 0.39 -7.58 2.61
N THR A 213 0.68 -6.43 1.98
CA THR A 213 1.85 -5.62 2.34
C THR A 213 1.78 -5.17 3.80
N TRP A 214 0.62 -4.70 4.27
CA TRP A 214 0.42 -4.35 5.68
C TRP A 214 0.53 -5.56 6.60
N ILE A 215 -0.09 -6.68 6.23
CA ILE A 215 -0.10 -7.91 7.04
C ILE A 215 1.32 -8.48 7.20
N LEU A 216 2.06 -8.62 6.10
CA LEU A 216 3.45 -9.11 6.10
C LEU A 216 4.38 -8.13 6.81
N GLY A 217 4.15 -6.82 6.65
CA GLY A 217 4.84 -5.79 7.43
C GLY A 217 4.66 -5.96 8.93
N THR A 218 3.41 -6.13 9.38
CA THR A 218 3.13 -6.45 10.79
C THR A 218 3.89 -7.70 11.23
N ALA A 219 3.81 -8.79 10.48
CA ALA A 219 4.53 -10.02 10.82
C ALA A 219 6.04 -9.78 10.96
N SER A 220 6.63 -8.95 10.09
CA SER A 220 8.06 -8.59 10.17
C SER A 220 8.42 -7.80 11.42
N TYR A 221 7.54 -6.89 11.88
CA TYR A 221 7.78 -6.12 13.12
C TYR A 221 7.93 -7.04 14.33
N TYR A 222 7.06 -8.06 14.45
CA TYR A 222 7.15 -9.01 15.55
C TYR A 222 8.28 -10.04 15.39
N LEU A 223 8.77 -10.26 14.16
CA LEU A 223 9.90 -11.15 13.91
C LEU A 223 11.22 -10.49 14.31
N ILE A 224 11.39 -9.22 13.96
CA ILE A 224 12.58 -8.42 14.29
C ILE A 224 12.10 -7.03 14.75
N PRO A 225 11.72 -6.89 16.03
CA PRO A 225 11.30 -5.60 16.57
C PRO A 225 12.43 -4.59 16.46
N SER A 226 12.15 -3.38 16.01
CA SER A 226 13.19 -2.37 15.77
C SER A 226 12.66 -0.95 15.79
N LEU A 227 13.45 0.02 16.25
CA LEU A 227 13.11 1.44 16.25
C LEU A 227 13.74 2.20 15.07
N GLY A 228 14.96 1.83 14.70
CA GLY A 228 15.72 2.35 13.57
C GLY A 228 17.04 3.03 13.98
N PRO A 229 17.94 3.28 13.03
CA PRO A 229 19.25 3.90 13.30
C PRO A 229 19.19 5.23 14.06
N PHE A 230 18.16 6.06 13.84
CA PHE A 230 18.04 7.35 14.53
C PHE A 230 17.90 7.21 16.06
N ALA A 231 17.41 6.07 16.54
CA ALA A 231 17.25 5.78 17.95
C ALA A 231 18.45 5.04 18.54
N SER A 232 19.05 4.12 17.79
CA SER A 232 20.19 3.29 18.25
C SER A 232 21.56 3.93 18.06
N ALA A 233 21.71 4.78 17.04
CA ALA A 233 22.94 5.50 16.73
C ALA A 233 22.70 7.01 16.51
N PRO A 234 22.07 7.74 17.46
CA PRO A 234 21.63 9.13 17.26
C PRO A 234 22.77 10.09 16.91
N ASN A 235 24.00 9.81 17.37
CA ASN A 235 25.18 10.62 17.07
C ASN A 235 25.53 10.67 15.58
N GLU A 236 25.18 9.63 14.81
CA GLU A 236 25.39 9.60 13.35
C GLU A 236 24.52 10.63 12.61
N PHE A 237 23.46 11.13 13.25
CA PHE A 237 22.50 12.07 12.66
C PHE A 237 22.58 13.47 13.26
N ALA A 238 23.48 13.71 14.23
CA ALA A 238 23.59 14.98 14.95
C ALA A 238 23.96 16.19 14.07
N GLY A 239 24.60 15.94 12.92
CA GLY A 239 24.98 16.98 11.96
C GLY A 239 23.89 17.36 10.94
N LEU A 240 22.72 16.73 10.98
CA LEU A 240 21.62 17.02 10.07
C LEU A 240 20.83 18.28 10.53
N PRO A 241 20.27 19.05 9.58
CA PRO A 241 19.46 20.22 9.92
C PRO A 241 18.18 19.82 10.64
N HIS A 242 17.69 20.73 11.48
CA HIS A 242 16.38 20.58 12.10
C HIS A 242 15.28 20.67 11.03
N THR A 243 14.46 19.62 10.94
CA THR A 243 13.36 19.53 9.97
C THR A 243 12.15 18.83 10.58
N SER A 244 11.05 18.76 9.81
CA SER A 244 9.89 17.98 10.25
C SER A 244 10.17 16.48 10.47
N ILE A 245 11.28 15.93 9.94
CA ILE A 245 11.70 14.55 10.23
C ILE A 245 12.26 14.44 11.65
N THR A 246 13.15 15.36 12.04
CA THR A 246 13.73 15.38 13.40
C THR A 246 12.66 15.66 14.45
N ASP A 247 11.67 16.52 14.14
CA ASP A 247 10.47 16.69 14.97
C ASP A 247 9.71 15.37 15.16
N THR A 248 9.59 14.58 14.08
CA THR A 248 8.88 13.30 14.12
C THR A 248 9.64 12.25 14.92
N TRP A 249 10.97 12.22 14.87
CA TRP A 249 11.79 11.35 15.72
C TRP A 249 11.51 11.60 17.20
N ALA A 250 11.63 12.86 17.63
CA ALA A 250 11.38 13.26 19.01
C ALA A 250 9.95 12.92 19.43
N GLN A 251 8.96 13.21 18.57
CA GLN A 251 7.57 12.87 18.83
C GLN A 251 7.36 11.37 19.00
N TYR A 252 7.97 10.52 18.17
CA TYR A 252 7.77 9.08 18.21
C TYR A 252 8.42 8.43 19.44
N LEU A 253 9.60 8.90 19.84
CA LEU A 253 10.24 8.44 21.07
C LEU A 253 9.43 8.85 22.31
N ALA A 254 8.94 10.10 22.37
CA ALA A 254 8.08 10.57 23.46
C ALA A 254 6.73 9.82 23.51
N GLN A 255 6.11 9.56 22.36
CA GLN A 255 4.90 8.73 22.27
C GLN A 255 5.13 7.32 22.80
N ARG A 256 6.28 6.73 22.45
CA ARG A 256 6.68 5.39 22.90
C ARG A 256 6.88 5.35 24.41
N GLU A 257 7.61 6.31 24.97
CA GLU A 257 7.83 6.42 26.41
C GLU A 257 6.50 6.57 27.16
N THR A 258 5.64 7.49 26.73
CA THR A 258 4.30 7.70 27.29
C THR A 258 3.47 6.42 27.21
N PHE A 259 3.55 5.70 26.09
CA PHE A 259 2.81 4.46 25.90
C PHE A 259 3.28 3.33 26.80
N LEU A 260 4.58 3.19 27.01
CA LEU A 260 5.09 2.19 27.95
C LEU A 260 4.75 2.52 29.40
N ALA A 261 4.65 3.80 29.75
CA ALA A 261 4.28 4.25 31.09
C ALA A 261 2.79 4.02 31.40
N ASP A 262 1.89 4.35 30.46
CA ASP A 262 0.45 4.04 30.55
C ASP A 262 -0.12 3.64 29.17
N PRO A 263 -0.12 2.33 28.87
CA PRO A 263 -0.68 1.83 27.62
C PRO A 263 -2.21 1.97 27.53
N THR A 264 -2.88 2.10 28.68
CA THR A 264 -4.35 2.13 28.75
C THR A 264 -4.91 3.53 28.48
N ALA A 265 -4.10 4.58 28.65
CA ALA A 265 -4.50 5.96 28.39
C ALA A 265 -5.17 6.14 27.01
N PRO A 266 -6.27 6.92 26.90
CA PRO A 266 -7.04 7.04 25.66
C PRO A 266 -6.25 7.55 24.44
N GLY A 267 -5.25 8.41 24.66
CA GLY A 267 -4.39 8.97 23.60
C GLY A 267 -3.09 8.21 23.35
N SER A 268 -2.84 7.14 24.11
CA SER A 268 -1.60 6.37 24.08
C SER A 268 -1.50 5.56 22.80
N PHE A 269 -0.55 5.90 21.93
CA PHE A 269 -0.37 5.25 20.63
C PHE A 269 1.05 5.42 20.10
N VAL A 270 1.63 4.35 19.57
CA VAL A 270 3.01 4.30 19.07
C VAL A 270 2.99 4.10 17.55
N SER A 271 3.74 4.96 16.84
CA SER A 271 3.83 4.90 15.37
C SER A 271 5.17 4.38 14.85
N ILE A 272 6.06 3.93 15.73
CA ILE A 272 7.43 3.51 15.40
C ILE A 272 7.58 1.98 15.44
N SER A 273 8.01 1.43 14.31
CA SER A 273 8.62 0.10 14.12
C SER A 273 9.35 0.16 12.78
N ALA A 274 10.65 -0.16 12.76
CA ALA A 274 11.51 -0.03 11.58
C ALA A 274 11.48 -1.29 10.69
N PHE A 275 11.87 -2.46 11.19
CA PHE A 275 12.01 -3.65 10.34
C PHE A 275 10.67 -4.38 10.09
N ALA A 276 10.19 -4.59 8.86
CA ALA A 276 10.74 -4.18 7.58
C ALA A 276 10.16 -2.83 7.10
N SER A 277 10.86 -2.20 6.15
CA SER A 277 10.50 -0.91 5.59
C SER A 277 9.26 -1.02 4.71
N LEU A 278 8.11 -0.61 5.26
CA LEU A 278 6.86 -0.51 4.51
C LEU A 278 6.82 0.67 3.55
N HIS A 279 7.70 1.67 3.73
CA HIS A 279 7.97 2.69 2.71
C HIS A 279 8.43 2.03 1.42
N THR A 280 9.43 1.15 1.53
CA THR A 280 9.99 0.40 0.41
C THR A 280 9.02 -0.67 -0.09
N GLY A 281 8.42 -1.47 0.79
CA GLY A 281 7.53 -2.56 0.38
C GLY A 281 6.26 -2.10 -0.32
N PHE A 282 5.59 -1.07 0.18
CA PHE A 282 4.39 -0.55 -0.48
C PHE A 282 4.74 0.17 -1.78
N THR A 283 5.84 0.95 -1.82
CA THR A 283 6.30 1.60 -3.06
C THR A 283 6.68 0.58 -4.13
N ALA A 284 7.36 -0.50 -3.74
CA ALA A 284 7.71 -1.62 -4.62
C ALA A 284 6.45 -2.29 -5.20
N LEU A 285 5.44 -2.55 -4.36
CA LEU A 285 4.14 -3.03 -4.82
C LEU A 285 3.52 -2.09 -5.87
N VAL A 286 3.49 -0.78 -5.62
CA VAL A 286 2.89 0.16 -6.59
C VAL A 286 3.67 0.16 -7.90
N CYS A 287 5.01 0.11 -7.83
CA CYS A 287 5.89 0.00 -8.98
C CYS A 287 5.63 -1.28 -9.81
N PHE A 288 5.62 -2.45 -9.16
CA PHE A 288 5.38 -3.73 -9.82
C PHE A 288 3.99 -3.80 -10.44
N MET A 289 2.97 -3.29 -9.75
CA MET A 289 1.61 -3.24 -10.28
C MET A 289 1.49 -2.28 -11.47
N ALA A 290 2.22 -1.17 -11.49
CA ALA A 290 2.25 -0.28 -12.65
C ALA A 290 2.83 -0.97 -13.89
N PHE A 291 3.93 -1.73 -13.74
CA PHE A 291 4.46 -2.56 -14.81
C PHE A 291 3.49 -3.67 -15.24
N TYR A 292 2.87 -4.35 -14.28
CA TYR A 292 1.86 -5.39 -14.54
C TYR A 292 0.67 -4.84 -15.35
N TYR A 293 0.22 -3.61 -15.08
CA TYR A 293 -0.83 -2.96 -15.85
C TYR A 293 -0.37 -2.41 -17.21
N GLY A 294 0.90 -2.59 -17.58
CA GLY A 294 1.47 -2.15 -18.85
C GLY A 294 1.87 -0.67 -18.89
N HIS A 295 1.85 0.04 -17.75
CA HIS A 295 2.22 1.44 -17.67
C HIS A 295 3.74 1.60 -17.51
N LYS A 296 4.50 1.27 -18.56
CA LYS A 296 5.98 1.22 -18.52
C LYS A 296 6.62 2.51 -18.00
N TRP A 297 6.20 3.67 -18.51
CA TRP A 297 6.74 4.97 -18.08
C TRP A 297 6.46 5.26 -16.61
N LEU A 298 5.25 4.98 -16.14
CA LEU A 298 4.88 5.13 -14.74
C LEU A 298 5.67 4.15 -13.86
N GLY A 299 5.80 2.90 -14.29
CA GLY A 299 6.60 1.89 -13.60
C GLY A 299 8.07 2.32 -13.46
N THR A 300 8.67 2.85 -14.53
CA THR A 300 10.04 3.37 -14.49
C THR A 300 10.17 4.57 -13.55
N ALA A 301 9.24 5.53 -13.62
CA ALA A 301 9.24 6.67 -12.69
C ALA A 301 9.10 6.22 -11.23
N LEU A 302 8.24 5.23 -10.96
CA LEU A 302 8.06 4.63 -9.65
C LEU A 302 9.28 3.81 -9.20
N ALA A 303 10.04 3.21 -10.12
CA ALA A 303 11.28 2.52 -9.80
C ALA A 303 12.38 3.51 -9.38
N VAL A 304 12.49 4.65 -10.07
CA VAL A 304 13.39 5.74 -9.66
C VAL A 304 12.97 6.29 -8.29
N TYR A 305 11.66 6.51 -8.10
CA TYR A 305 11.12 6.92 -6.82
C TYR A 305 11.35 5.89 -5.70
N LEU A 306 11.28 4.59 -6.00
CA LEU A 306 11.59 3.51 -5.06
C LEU A 306 13.05 3.56 -4.62
N VAL A 307 13.99 3.78 -5.54
CA VAL A 307 15.40 3.97 -5.15
C VAL A 307 15.54 5.23 -4.28
N ALA A 308 14.88 6.32 -4.65
CA ALA A 308 14.91 7.55 -3.86
C ALA A 308 14.30 7.38 -2.47
N ILE A 309 13.22 6.58 -2.31
CA ILE A 309 12.61 6.32 -1.00
C ILE A 309 13.56 5.51 -0.12
N MET A 310 14.20 4.47 -0.66
CA MET A 310 15.19 3.64 0.06
C MET A 310 16.41 4.48 0.51
N VAL A 311 16.95 5.31 -0.37
CA VAL A 311 18.03 6.23 0.00
C VAL A 311 17.57 7.19 1.08
N SER A 312 16.35 7.73 0.96
CA SER A 312 15.81 8.67 1.92
C SER A 312 15.55 8.04 3.29
N THR A 313 15.15 6.78 3.36
CA THR A 313 14.87 6.08 4.62
C THR A 313 16.15 5.81 5.39
N ILE A 314 17.22 5.39 4.70
CA ILE A 314 18.53 5.16 5.29
C ILE A 314 19.21 6.49 5.68
N TYR A 315 19.17 7.50 4.80
CA TYR A 315 19.76 8.82 5.04
C TYR A 315 19.23 9.47 6.33
N TRP A 316 17.91 9.36 6.54
CA TRP A 316 17.24 9.86 7.75
C TRP A 316 17.19 8.81 8.87
N GLY A 317 17.96 7.73 8.81
CA GLY A 317 18.06 6.77 9.92
C GLY A 317 16.73 6.13 10.33
N TRP A 318 15.73 6.12 9.45
CA TRP A 318 14.45 5.45 9.73
C TRP A 318 14.58 3.94 9.66
N HIS A 319 15.46 3.47 8.77
CA HIS A 319 15.59 2.08 8.40
C HIS A 319 17.05 1.68 8.24
N PHE A 320 17.36 0.45 8.65
CA PHE A 320 18.58 -0.23 8.26
C PHE A 320 18.47 -0.68 6.80
N THR A 321 19.59 -0.98 6.15
CA THR A 321 19.61 -1.43 4.75
C THR A 321 18.84 -2.74 4.58
N LEU A 322 18.94 -3.63 5.57
CA LEU A 322 18.20 -4.89 5.58
C LEU A 322 16.67 -4.69 5.61
N ASP A 323 16.18 -3.64 6.28
CA ASP A 323 14.74 -3.32 6.33
C ASP A 323 14.19 -3.05 4.93
N ASP A 324 14.96 -2.35 4.09
CA ASP A 324 14.55 -2.00 2.72
C ASP A 324 14.58 -3.24 1.81
N LEU A 325 15.59 -4.11 1.93
CA LEU A 325 15.61 -5.39 1.22
C LEU A 325 14.42 -6.28 1.60
N ALA A 326 14.12 -6.38 2.89
CA ALA A 326 12.95 -7.10 3.37
C ALA A 326 11.65 -6.45 2.87
N GLY A 327 11.59 -5.12 2.80
CA GLY A 327 10.51 -4.37 2.17
C GLY A 327 10.27 -4.77 0.72
N LEU A 328 11.32 -4.84 -0.12
CA LEU A 328 11.23 -5.27 -1.52
C LEU A 328 10.64 -6.69 -1.63
N VAL A 329 11.10 -7.61 -0.78
CA VAL A 329 10.59 -8.98 -0.73
C VAL A 329 9.11 -9.00 -0.34
N ILE A 330 8.72 -8.25 0.69
CA ILE A 330 7.32 -8.10 1.10
C ILE A 330 6.46 -7.59 -0.07
N GLY A 331 6.90 -6.55 -0.78
CA GLY A 331 6.18 -6.00 -1.92
C GLY A 331 5.98 -7.04 -3.04
N ALA A 332 7.02 -7.80 -3.36
CA ALA A 332 6.95 -8.86 -4.38
C ALA A 332 6.01 -10.00 -3.97
N VAL A 333 6.14 -10.51 -2.74
CA VAL A 333 5.28 -11.57 -2.20
C VAL A 333 3.83 -11.12 -2.14
N ALA A 334 3.58 -9.88 -1.71
CA ALA A 334 2.23 -9.33 -1.63
C ALA A 334 1.56 -9.23 -3.01
N VAL A 335 2.30 -8.81 -4.04
CA VAL A 335 1.82 -8.83 -5.43
C VAL A 335 1.49 -10.25 -5.88
N ALA A 336 2.36 -11.23 -5.60
CA ALA A 336 2.09 -12.63 -5.91
C ALA A 336 0.82 -13.16 -5.23
N LEU A 337 0.60 -12.83 -3.95
CA LEU A 337 -0.62 -13.18 -3.21
C LEU A 337 -1.86 -12.51 -3.81
N GLY A 338 -1.76 -11.24 -4.23
CA GLY A 338 -2.82 -10.55 -4.95
C GLY A 338 -3.25 -11.29 -6.22
N HIS A 339 -2.28 -11.75 -7.02
CA HIS A 339 -2.57 -12.57 -8.20
C HIS A 339 -3.18 -13.92 -7.84
N LEU A 340 -2.66 -14.59 -6.81
CA LEU A 340 -3.11 -15.92 -6.41
C LEU A 340 -4.56 -15.92 -5.89
N ILE A 341 -4.92 -14.96 -5.05
CA ILE A 341 -6.23 -14.87 -4.40
C ILE A 341 -7.30 -14.42 -5.39
N VAL A 342 -6.99 -13.44 -6.25
CA VAL A 342 -7.99 -12.86 -7.16
C VAL A 342 -8.05 -13.59 -8.50
N ARG A 343 -6.93 -14.19 -8.94
CA ARG A 343 -6.74 -14.87 -10.23
C ARG A 343 -7.23 -14.02 -11.40
N PRO A 344 -6.57 -12.88 -11.71
CA PRO A 344 -7.06 -11.97 -12.74
C PRO A 344 -7.19 -12.65 -14.10
N ASP A 345 -8.14 -12.17 -14.91
CA ASP A 345 -8.29 -12.63 -16.29
C ASP A 345 -6.98 -12.41 -17.05
N ARG A 346 -6.58 -13.38 -17.88
CA ARG A 346 -5.32 -13.31 -18.65
C ARG A 346 -5.25 -12.00 -19.45
N PRO A 347 -4.04 -11.42 -19.60
CA PRO A 347 -3.82 -10.05 -20.05
C PRO A 347 -4.57 -9.66 -21.32
#